data_AF-A0A8T3XT12-F1
#
_entry.id   AF-A0A8T3XT12-F1
#
_cell.length_a   1.000
_cell.length_b   1.000
_cell.length_c   1.000
_cell.angle_alpha   90.00
_cell.angle_beta   90.00
_cell.angle_gamma   90.00
#
_symmetry.space_group_name_H-M   'P 1'
#
loop_
_entity.id
_entity.type
_entity.pdbx_description
1 polymer ?
#
loop_
_entity_poly.entity_id
_entity_poly.type
_entity_poly.pdbx_seq_one_letter_code
_entity_poly.pdbx_strand_id
1 'polypeptide(L)'
;MSGKKSRDADEIFSQFEKHKEESVKPEEKVQEPAPEPQPEPSIVQEEPVTPSEEPDEQQPSQEPEIVADKEAAVKTRNVIFVGIKPIMTYVTATLTHLASSPTVTIKARGKRITQAVDVSQMIVKRMDSVGYKVTGVRISSDSLLS
;
A
#
# COMPACT_ATOMS: atom_id res chain seq x y z
N MET A 1 -25.23 -2.16 -57.05
CA MET A 1 -24.49 -2.45 -55.79
C MET A 1 -24.52 -1.21 -54.92
N SER A 2 -24.97 -1.34 -53.67
CA SER A 2 -24.73 -0.47 -52.49
C SER A 2 -25.94 -0.71 -51.58
N GLY A 3 -25.89 -1.35 -50.42
CA GLY A 3 -24.89 -1.29 -49.37
C GLY A 3 -25.68 -1.02 -48.09
N LYS A 4 -26.20 -2.08 -47.43
CA LYS A 4 -26.94 -1.97 -46.17
C LYS A 4 -25.98 -1.43 -45.10
N LYS A 5 -26.10 -0.14 -44.79
CA LYS A 5 -25.37 0.54 -43.72
C LYS A 5 -26.10 0.29 -42.39
N SER A 6 -25.33 -0.20 -41.42
CA SER A 6 -25.61 -0.37 -39.99
C SER A 6 -26.78 0.45 -39.43
N ARG A 7 -27.85 -0.21 -38.96
CA ARG A 7 -28.92 0.42 -38.15
C ARG A 7 -28.83 0.04 -36.67
N ASP A 8 -28.25 -1.12 -36.36
CA ASP A 8 -28.22 -1.65 -34.99
C ASP A 8 -27.31 -0.82 -34.06
N ALA A 9 -26.24 -0.22 -34.59
CA ALA A 9 -25.33 0.60 -33.78
C ALA A 9 -25.99 1.92 -33.32
N ASP A 10 -26.71 2.60 -34.21
CA ASP A 10 -27.39 3.87 -33.90
C ASP A 10 -28.55 3.67 -32.91
N GLU A 11 -29.18 2.49 -32.90
CA GLU A 11 -30.26 2.16 -31.95
C GLU A 11 -29.71 1.92 -30.53
N ILE A 12 -28.54 1.31 -30.40
CA ILE A 12 -27.87 1.08 -29.11
C ILE A 12 -27.38 2.40 -28.48
N PHE A 13 -26.81 3.31 -29.28
CA PHE A 13 -26.40 4.63 -28.79
C PHE A 13 -27.59 5.48 -28.32
N SER A 14 -28.71 5.41 -29.05
CA SER A 14 -29.94 6.12 -28.69
C SER A 14 -30.56 5.61 -27.38
N GLN A 15 -30.45 4.31 -27.08
CA GLN A 15 -30.90 3.73 -25.81
C GLN A 15 -30.06 4.21 -24.61
N PHE A 16 -28.76 4.42 -24.82
CA PHE A 16 -27.83 4.85 -23.78
C PHE A 16 -28.00 6.33 -23.40
N GLU A 17 -28.28 7.21 -24.38
CA GLU A 17 -28.59 8.62 -24.11
C GLU A 17 -29.95 8.78 -23.42
N LYS A 18 -30.97 8.01 -23.83
CA LYS A 18 -32.31 8.07 -23.21
C LYS A 18 -32.29 7.72 -21.73
N HIS A 19 -31.45 6.77 -21.30
CA HIS A 19 -31.29 6.41 -19.89
C HIS A 19 -30.52 7.46 -19.07
N LYS A 20 -29.75 8.35 -19.70
CA LYS A 20 -29.04 9.45 -19.01
C LYS A 20 -29.97 10.61 -18.68
N GLU A 21 -30.97 10.85 -19.52
CA GLU A 21 -31.93 11.94 -19.34
C GLU A 21 -33.04 11.61 -18.31
N GLU A 22 -33.40 10.34 -18.13
CA GLU A 22 -34.46 9.94 -17.17
C GLU A 22 -34.03 10.00 -15.69
N SER A 23 -32.73 10.14 -15.41
CA SER A 23 -32.20 10.33 -14.04
C SER A 23 -32.09 11.79 -13.60
N VAL A 24 -32.50 12.76 -14.44
CA VAL A 24 -32.52 14.18 -14.08
C VAL A 24 -33.95 14.70 -14.20
N LYS A 25 -34.72 14.61 -13.12
CA LYS A 25 -35.95 15.40 -12.97
C LYS A 25 -35.63 16.73 -12.27
N PRO A 26 -35.89 17.89 -12.90
CA PRO A 26 -35.85 19.21 -12.28
C PRO A 26 -37.27 19.79 -12.06
N GLU A 27 -37.49 20.50 -10.95
CA GLU A 27 -38.58 21.48 -10.67
C GLU A 27 -38.31 22.05 -9.25
N GLU A 28 -38.35 23.34 -8.89
CA GLU A 28 -38.90 24.55 -9.51
C GLU A 28 -38.24 25.82 -8.87
N LYS A 29 -38.61 27.02 -9.33
CA LYS A 29 -37.79 28.23 -9.57
C LYS A 29 -38.33 29.48 -8.85
N VAL A 30 -37.49 30.34 -8.26
CA VAL A 30 -37.66 31.84 -8.14
C VAL A 30 -36.27 32.49 -7.88
N GLN A 31 -35.54 33.01 -8.89
CA GLN A 31 -35.49 34.38 -9.48
C GLN A 31 -34.52 35.41 -8.80
N GLU A 32 -33.34 35.60 -9.45
CA GLU A 32 -32.43 36.76 -9.72
C GLU A 32 -32.48 38.12 -8.94
N PRO A 33 -31.46 39.04 -9.04
CA PRO A 33 -30.06 38.95 -9.54
C PRO A 33 -28.96 39.76 -8.75
N ALA A 34 -27.68 39.42 -9.02
CA ALA A 34 -26.45 40.28 -9.11
C ALA A 34 -25.80 40.92 -7.84
N PRO A 35 -24.56 41.47 -7.91
CA PRO A 35 -23.28 40.74 -7.83
C PRO A 35 -22.25 41.39 -6.86
N GLU A 36 -21.39 40.66 -6.13
CA GLU A 36 -20.11 41.21 -5.56
C GLU A 36 -19.21 40.14 -4.87
N PRO A 37 -17.92 40.42 -4.56
CA PRO A 37 -16.73 39.93 -5.26
C PRO A 37 -15.93 38.86 -4.49
N GLN A 38 -14.97 38.21 -5.16
CA GLN A 38 -13.91 37.44 -4.47
C GLN A 38 -12.98 38.38 -3.69
N PRO A 39 -12.42 37.92 -2.55
CA PRO A 39 -10.97 37.93 -2.46
C PRO A 39 -10.36 36.69 -1.79
N GLU A 40 -9.34 36.18 -2.47
CA GLU A 40 -8.03 35.64 -2.05
C GLU A 40 -7.82 34.78 -0.78
N PRO A 41 -6.88 33.81 -0.86
CA PRO A 41 -6.63 32.81 0.17
C PRO A 41 -6.03 33.43 1.44
N SER A 42 -6.68 33.19 2.58
CA SER A 42 -6.06 33.46 3.88
C SER A 42 -4.91 32.48 4.12
N ILE A 43 -3.71 33.03 3.99
CA ILE A 43 -2.45 32.53 4.51
C ILE A 43 -2.62 32.28 6.01
N VAL A 44 -2.59 31.01 6.45
CA VAL A 44 -2.31 30.70 7.86
C VAL A 44 -0.80 30.67 8.00
N GLN A 45 -0.28 31.73 8.59
CA GLN A 45 1.09 31.84 9.07
C GLN A 45 1.27 30.82 10.20
N GLU A 46 2.11 29.82 9.99
CA GLU A 46 2.72 29.06 11.07
C GLU A 46 3.97 29.81 11.58
N GLU A 47 4.27 29.58 12.86
CA GLU A 47 5.47 29.92 13.66
C GLU A 47 5.40 31.17 14.57
N PRO A 48 6.03 31.19 15.78
CA PRO A 48 7.14 30.33 16.24
C PRO A 48 7.06 29.74 17.69
N VAL A 49 7.87 28.69 17.86
CA VAL A 49 8.49 28.03 19.04
C VAL A 49 8.24 28.55 20.47
N THR A 50 8.14 27.61 21.44
CA THR A 50 9.21 27.38 22.45
C THR A 50 8.96 26.13 23.31
N PRO A 51 10.05 25.53 23.85
CA PRO A 51 10.16 24.14 24.25
C PRO A 51 9.89 23.93 25.74
N SER A 52 9.53 22.71 26.13
CA SER A 52 9.91 22.21 27.45
C SER A 52 10.16 20.72 27.35
N GLU A 53 11.44 20.40 27.36
CA GLU A 53 12.02 19.12 27.74
C GLU A 53 11.46 18.67 29.10
N GLU A 54 11.11 17.39 29.19
CA GLU A 54 11.60 16.50 30.26
C GLU A 54 11.65 15.06 29.69
N PRO A 55 12.82 14.62 29.20
CA PRO A 55 13.20 13.22 29.20
C PRO A 55 13.98 12.93 30.49
N ASP A 56 13.28 12.58 31.56
CA ASP A 56 13.95 12.09 32.78
C ASP A 56 14.28 10.59 32.63
N GLU A 57 15.42 10.39 31.98
CA GLU A 57 16.54 9.59 32.47
C GLU A 57 16.24 8.39 33.40
N GLN A 58 16.20 7.17 32.82
CA GLN A 58 16.77 6.00 33.51
C GLN A 58 17.66 5.19 32.56
N GLN A 59 18.95 5.50 32.69
CA GLN A 59 20.20 4.81 32.36
C GLN A 59 20.14 3.43 31.64
N PRO A 60 20.96 3.25 30.58
CA PRO A 60 21.44 1.94 30.18
C PRO A 60 22.53 1.48 31.16
N SER A 61 22.24 0.41 31.91
CA SER A 61 23.25 -0.33 32.67
C SER A 61 24.27 -0.94 31.71
N GLN A 62 25.54 -0.62 31.96
CA GLN A 62 26.70 -1.02 31.17
C GLN A 62 26.98 -2.53 31.32
N GLU A 63 27.20 -3.16 30.16
CA GLU A 63 28.06 -4.31 29.80
C GLU A 63 28.21 -5.57 30.69
N PRO A 64 28.30 -6.74 30.03
CA PRO A 64 29.64 -7.17 29.62
C PRO A 64 29.78 -7.47 28.13
N GLU A 65 30.90 -7.03 27.58
CA GLU A 65 31.57 -7.52 26.37
C GLU A 65 31.31 -9.02 26.09
N ILE A 66 30.65 -9.30 24.96
CA ILE A 66 30.82 -10.58 24.27
C ILE A 66 31.04 -10.29 22.78
N VAL A 67 32.31 -10.37 22.43
CA VAL A 67 32.86 -10.34 21.07
C VAL A 67 32.44 -11.61 20.32
N ALA A 68 31.23 -11.66 19.77
CA ALA A 68 30.87 -12.68 18.77
C ALA A 68 29.68 -12.24 17.91
N ASP A 69 29.91 -12.19 16.59
CA ASP A 69 28.91 -12.25 15.52
C ASP A 69 28.12 -10.96 15.18
N LYS A 70 28.80 -9.96 14.62
CA LYS A 70 28.14 -8.83 13.94
C LYS A 70 27.48 -9.19 12.60
N GLU A 71 27.61 -10.44 12.13
CA GLU A 71 27.06 -10.87 10.83
C GLU A 71 25.61 -11.39 10.95
N ALA A 72 25.24 -11.99 12.08
CA ALA A 72 23.87 -12.46 12.33
C ALA A 72 22.85 -11.33 12.64
N ALA A 73 23.26 -10.28 13.35
CA ALA A 73 22.35 -9.22 13.84
C ALA A 73 21.87 -8.25 12.74
N VAL A 74 22.61 -8.11 11.63
CA VAL A 74 22.15 -7.34 10.46
C VAL A 74 21.17 -8.17 9.62
N LYS A 75 21.34 -9.49 9.59
CA LYS A 75 20.51 -10.42 8.81
C LYS A 75 19.09 -10.54 9.35
N THR A 76 18.89 -10.44 10.66
CA THR A 76 17.56 -10.56 11.30
C THR A 76 16.63 -9.40 10.98
N ARG A 77 17.17 -8.21 10.66
CA ARG A 77 16.37 -7.02 10.34
C ARG A 77 15.64 -7.13 9.00
N ASN A 78 16.14 -7.93 8.06
CA ASN A 78 15.57 -8.09 6.72
C ASN A 78 14.74 -9.38 6.56
N VAL A 79 14.10 -9.83 7.65
CA VAL A 79 13.27 -11.04 7.65
C VAL A 79 11.84 -10.70 8.03
N ILE A 80 10.89 -11.10 7.18
CA ILE A 80 9.44 -11.04 7.45
C ILE A 80 8.93 -12.42 7.83
N PHE A 81 8.44 -12.58 9.06
CA PHE A 81 7.79 -13.82 9.51
C PHE A 81 6.28 -13.78 9.21
N VAL A 82 5.80 -14.75 8.44
CA VAL A 82 4.38 -14.88 8.06
C VAL A 82 3.63 -15.75 9.06
N GLY A 83 2.53 -15.22 9.56
CA GLY A 83 1.66 -15.79 10.58
C GLY A 83 0.19 -15.65 10.21
N ILE A 84 -0.67 -15.33 11.19
CA ILE A 84 -2.14 -15.39 11.03
C ILE A 84 -2.72 -14.13 10.37
N LYS A 85 -1.94 -13.03 10.27
CA LYS A 85 -2.44 -11.76 9.74
C LYS A 85 -2.85 -11.90 8.26
N PRO A 86 -3.74 -11.03 7.74
CA PRO A 86 -4.12 -11.04 6.34
C PRO A 86 -2.91 -10.90 5.40
N ILE A 87 -3.03 -11.46 4.19
CA ILE A 87 -1.94 -11.46 3.20
C ILE A 87 -1.40 -10.05 2.89
N MET A 88 -2.30 -9.08 2.73
CA MET A 88 -1.93 -7.70 2.39
C MET A 88 -1.05 -7.05 3.46
N THR A 89 -1.22 -7.39 4.74
CA THR A 89 -0.36 -6.89 5.81
C THR A 89 1.10 -7.27 5.58
N TYR A 90 1.36 -8.51 5.15
CA TYR A 90 2.70 -8.97 4.86
C TYR A 90 3.24 -8.39 3.55
N VAL A 91 2.39 -8.19 2.53
CA VAL A 91 2.77 -7.54 1.27
C VAL A 91 3.24 -6.12 1.54
N THR A 92 2.45 -5.31 2.25
CA THR A 92 2.81 -3.93 2.58
C THR A 92 4.09 -3.88 3.41
N ALA A 93 4.20 -4.70 4.46
CA ALA A 93 5.41 -4.74 5.28
C ALA A 93 6.67 -5.14 4.49
N THR A 94 6.54 -6.03 3.51
CA THR A 94 7.65 -6.45 2.64
C THR A 94 8.07 -5.32 1.70
N LEU A 95 7.10 -4.61 1.08
CA LEU A 95 7.38 -3.47 0.21
C LEU A 95 8.02 -2.30 0.99
N THR A 96 7.54 -2.02 2.20
CA THR A 96 8.16 -1.02 3.08
C THR A 96 9.61 -1.38 3.41
N HIS A 97 9.90 -2.63 3.75
CA HIS A 97 11.30 -3.05 3.98
C HIS A 97 12.16 -3.01 2.71
N LEU A 98 11.60 -3.34 1.55
CA LEU A 98 12.32 -3.26 0.26
C LEU A 98 12.71 -1.82 -0.11
N ALA A 99 11.97 -0.82 0.38
CA ALA A 99 12.34 0.58 0.19
C ALA A 99 13.64 0.96 0.94
N SER A 100 13.94 0.28 2.06
CA SER A 100 15.15 0.54 2.86
C SER A 100 16.25 -0.51 2.68
N SER A 101 15.94 -1.65 2.08
CA SER A 101 16.89 -2.76 1.92
C SER A 101 16.73 -3.46 0.57
N PRO A 102 17.84 -3.79 -0.12
CA PRO A 102 17.79 -4.35 -1.48
C PRO A 102 17.27 -5.79 -1.52
N THR A 103 17.17 -6.47 -0.38
CA THR A 103 16.72 -7.86 -0.30
C THR A 103 16.00 -8.09 1.02
N VAL A 104 14.87 -8.78 0.94
CA VAL A 104 14.04 -9.18 2.08
C VAL A 104 13.78 -10.67 2.01
N THR A 105 13.84 -11.35 3.15
CA THR A 105 13.55 -12.79 3.26
C THR A 105 12.19 -13.00 3.88
N ILE A 106 11.30 -13.72 3.20
CA ILE A 106 9.99 -14.12 3.75
C ILE A 106 10.13 -15.53 4.35
N LYS A 107 9.80 -15.68 5.63
CA LYS A 107 9.86 -16.95 6.36
C LYS A 107 8.50 -17.35 6.91
N ALA A 108 8.17 -18.63 6.79
CA ALA A 108 6.95 -19.22 7.33
C ALA A 108 7.16 -20.69 7.71
N ARG A 109 6.24 -21.22 8.53
CA ARG A 109 6.23 -22.65 8.91
C ARG A 109 4.82 -23.24 8.83
N GLY A 110 4.76 -24.56 8.61
CA GLY A 110 3.50 -25.31 8.57
C GLY A 110 2.50 -24.75 7.55
N LYS A 111 1.23 -24.63 7.95
CA LYS A 111 0.12 -24.17 7.08
C LYS A 111 0.33 -22.76 6.49
N ARG A 112 1.23 -21.95 7.06
CA ARG A 112 1.48 -20.58 6.60
C ARG A 112 2.49 -20.49 5.44
N ILE A 113 3.10 -21.61 5.04
CA ILE A 113 4.02 -21.64 3.90
C ILE A 113 3.32 -21.20 2.62
N THR A 114 2.10 -21.67 2.36
CA THR A 114 1.30 -21.25 1.19
C THR A 114 1.10 -19.74 1.16
N GLN A 115 0.73 -19.15 2.29
CA GLN A 115 0.54 -17.71 2.41
C GLN A 115 1.83 -16.93 2.13
N ALA A 116 2.99 -17.42 2.58
CA ALA A 116 4.27 -16.78 2.26
C ALA A 116 4.61 -16.84 0.77
N VAL A 117 4.29 -17.95 0.10
CA VAL A 117 4.42 -18.07 -1.35
C VAL A 117 3.50 -17.07 -2.05
N ASP A 118 2.24 -16.97 -1.62
CA ASP A 118 1.28 -16.01 -2.18
C ASP A 118 1.76 -14.57 -2.05
N VAL A 119 2.35 -14.18 -0.90
CA VAL A 119 2.96 -12.85 -0.72
C VAL A 119 4.06 -12.62 -1.75
N SER A 120 4.99 -13.57 -1.90
CA SER A 120 6.11 -13.43 -2.85
C SER A 120 5.64 -13.27 -4.29
N GLN A 121 4.66 -14.09 -4.71
CA GLN A 121 4.13 -14.06 -6.07
C GLN A 121 3.28 -12.82 -6.33
N MET A 122 2.52 -12.37 -5.34
CA MET A 122 1.73 -11.15 -5.45
C MET A 122 2.63 -9.93 -5.66
N ILE A 123 3.75 -9.84 -4.93
CA ILE A 123 4.71 -8.73 -5.09
C ILE A 123 5.31 -8.74 -6.50
N VAL A 124 5.80 -9.89 -6.97
CA VAL A 124 6.36 -10.02 -8.33
C VAL A 124 5.30 -9.57 -9.34
N LYS A 125 4.13 -10.21 -9.36
CA LYS A 125 3.06 -9.96 -10.34
C LYS A 125 2.47 -8.55 -10.30
N ARG A 126 2.43 -7.90 -9.14
CA ARG A 126 1.89 -6.54 -9.02
C ARG A 126 2.93 -5.48 -9.37
N MET A 127 4.20 -5.79 -9.22
CA MET A 127 5.32 -4.85 -9.35
C MET A 127 6.26 -5.25 -10.51
N ASP A 128 5.73 -5.94 -11.53
CA ASP A 128 6.50 -6.43 -12.68
C ASP A 128 7.29 -5.30 -13.37
N SER A 129 6.74 -4.07 -13.38
CA SER A 129 7.40 -2.89 -13.95
C SER A 129 8.59 -2.36 -13.13
N VAL A 130 8.66 -2.68 -11.83
CA VAL A 130 9.74 -2.26 -10.92
C VAL A 130 10.90 -3.26 -10.94
N GLY A 131 10.66 -4.49 -11.42
CA GLY A 131 11.71 -5.50 -11.59
C GLY A 131 12.06 -6.29 -10.33
N TYR A 132 11.13 -6.40 -9.37
CA TYR A 132 11.33 -7.31 -8.23
C TYR A 132 11.36 -8.76 -8.68
N LYS A 133 12.31 -9.54 -8.14
CA LYS A 133 12.51 -10.94 -8.48
C LYS A 133 12.81 -11.78 -7.24
N VAL A 134 12.40 -13.04 -7.28
CA VAL A 134 12.74 -14.02 -6.24
C VAL A 134 14.17 -14.53 -6.52
N THR A 135 15.09 -14.30 -5.58
CA THR A 135 16.50 -14.67 -5.73
C THR A 135 16.77 -16.13 -5.39
N GLY A 136 15.99 -16.73 -4.50
CA GLY A 136 16.12 -18.14 -4.13
C GLY A 136 15.03 -18.60 -3.17
N VAL A 137 14.84 -19.92 -3.11
CA VAL A 137 13.87 -20.58 -2.22
C VAL A 137 14.60 -21.66 -1.42
N ARG A 138 14.40 -21.69 -0.10
CA ARG A 138 14.98 -22.71 0.79
C ARG A 138 13.88 -23.32 1.65
N ILE A 139 13.91 -24.64 1.79
CA ILE A 139 13.01 -25.41 2.65
C ILE A 139 13.86 -25.99 3.77
N SER A 140 13.34 -25.95 4.99
CA SER A 140 14.01 -26.48 6.17
C SER A 140 12.97 -27.02 7.16
N SER A 141 13.39 -27.95 8.00
CA SER A 141 12.60 -28.52 9.08
C SER A 141 13.34 -28.30 10.38
N ASP A 142 12.60 -28.03 11.45
CA ASP A 142 13.13 -27.80 12.79
C ASP A 142 12.32 -28.62 13.79
N SER A 143 12.99 -29.23 14.77
CA SER A 143 12.36 -30.06 15.79
C SER A 143 12.18 -29.24 17.06
N LEU A 144 10.92 -28.94 17.40
CA LEU A 144 10.59 -28.31 18.68
C LEU A 144 10.44 -29.41 19.73
N LEU A 145 11.55 -29.81 20.34
CA LEU A 145 11.48 -30.64 21.54
C LEU A 145 11.02 -29.77 22.71
N SER A 146 9.99 -30.22 23.41
CA SER A 146 9.45 -29.57 24.62
C SER A 146 10.13 -30.06 25.88
#